data_AF-A0A0F7ZTN3-F1
#
_entry.id   AF-A0A0F7ZTN3-F1
#
_cell.length_a   1.000
_cell.length_b   1.000
_cell.length_c   1.000
_cell.angle_alpha   90.00
_cell.angle_beta   90.00
_cell.angle_gamma   90.00
#
_symmetry.space_group_name_H-M   'P 1'
#
loop_
_entity.id
_entity.type
_entity.pdbx_description
1 polymer ?
#
loop_
_entity_poly.entity_id
_entity_poly.type
_entity_poly.pdbx_seq_one_letter_code
_entity_poly.pdbx_strand_id
1 'polypeptide(L)'
;MKDFEDAGLTAEDRFLLEFMANQEVGHATALTNMLGPQAPIDICQKLNRWGEFGVCGFLNHLDAREVGQILLQSITTEARQQMIFRQFEGLFLMPVWFEVGIPQSWAWTLLAPYISSCPANQTRLAWQNPPALRVLNQPSPARVRGKQAYNETTGGCLNTHTVGENCDPAIWHNRANPLSYPGREVYLEWDKPGRMIGPNNSYVTSTSAGDPKFVAWARSSM
;
A
#
# COMPACT_ATOMS: atom_id res chain seq x y z
N MET A 1 12.16 -0.99 -17.35
CA MET A 1 12.26 0.25 -18.18
C MET A 1 11.13 0.28 -19.19
N LYS A 2 11.07 -0.68 -20.13
CA LYS A 2 9.93 -0.83 -21.05
C LYS A 2 8.56 -0.80 -20.36
N ASP A 3 8.41 -1.46 -19.21
CA ASP A 3 7.13 -1.48 -18.45
C ASP A 3 6.64 -0.09 -17.99
N PHE A 4 7.53 0.89 -17.82
CA PHE A 4 7.16 2.27 -17.48
C PHE A 4 6.79 3.08 -18.73
N GLU A 5 7.49 2.85 -19.85
CA GLU A 5 7.18 3.46 -21.16
C GLU A 5 5.83 2.94 -21.69
N ASP A 6 5.58 1.64 -21.55
CA ASP A 6 4.31 0.98 -21.84
C ASP A 6 3.19 1.40 -20.86
N ALA A 7 3.52 2.13 -19.79
CA ALA A 7 2.56 2.73 -18.85
C ALA A 7 2.39 4.26 -19.06
N GLY A 8 2.93 4.81 -20.15
CA GLY A 8 2.79 6.23 -20.50
C GLY A 8 3.67 7.20 -19.71
N LEU A 9 4.59 6.70 -18.87
CA LEU A 9 5.44 7.53 -18.01
C LEU A 9 6.63 8.09 -18.79
N THR A 10 6.82 9.41 -18.75
CA THR A 10 7.88 10.11 -19.49
C THR A 10 9.28 9.90 -18.86
N ALA A 11 10.31 10.55 -19.43
CA ALA A 11 11.64 10.54 -18.82
C ALA A 11 11.65 11.29 -17.47
N GLU A 12 10.88 12.36 -17.37
CA GLU A 12 10.69 13.19 -16.18
C GLU A 12 9.95 12.41 -15.08
N ASP A 13 8.89 11.66 -15.42
CA ASP A 13 8.18 10.79 -14.47
C ASP A 13 9.10 9.71 -13.91
N ARG A 14 9.94 9.10 -14.77
CA ARG A 14 10.92 8.10 -14.36
C ARG A 14 12.02 8.68 -13.48
N PHE A 15 12.46 9.92 -13.74
CA PHE A 15 13.38 10.63 -12.86
C PHE A 15 12.76 10.92 -11.48
N LEU A 16 11.47 11.29 -11.43
CA LEU A 16 10.75 11.45 -10.16
C LEU A 16 10.62 10.11 -9.41
N LEU A 17 10.32 9.02 -10.11
CA LEU A 17 10.32 7.66 -9.53
C LEU A 17 11.70 7.26 -8.98
N GLU A 18 12.78 7.55 -9.70
CA GLU A 18 14.15 7.32 -9.24
C GLU A 18 14.50 8.19 -8.02
N PHE A 19 14.11 9.45 -8.01
CA PHE A 19 14.29 10.34 -6.86
C PHE A 19 13.54 9.83 -5.62
N MET A 20 12.27 9.43 -5.77
CA MET A 20 11.48 8.83 -4.68
C MET A 20 12.09 7.50 -4.23
N ALA A 21 12.57 6.65 -5.14
CA ALA A 21 13.29 5.43 -4.78
C ALA A 21 14.58 5.72 -4.00
N ASN A 22 15.29 6.81 -4.31
CA ASN A 22 16.46 7.25 -3.54
C ASN A 22 16.08 7.83 -2.16
N GLN A 23 14.93 8.50 -2.03
CA GLN A 23 14.36 8.85 -0.72
C GLN A 23 14.01 7.59 0.08
N GLU A 24 13.45 6.57 -0.57
CA GLU A 24 13.22 5.26 0.05
C GLU A 24 14.52 4.52 0.34
N VAL A 25 15.64 4.76 -0.37
CA VAL A 25 16.97 4.31 0.08
C VAL A 25 17.44 5.10 1.30
N GLY A 26 17.00 6.34 1.51
CA GLY A 26 17.24 7.13 2.73
C GLY A 26 16.41 6.65 3.94
N HIS A 27 15.10 6.45 3.76
CA HIS A 27 14.23 5.83 4.76
C HIS A 27 14.64 4.39 5.03
N ALA A 28 14.93 3.63 3.97
CA ALA A 28 15.56 2.34 4.10
C ALA A 28 16.92 2.49 4.78
N THR A 29 17.78 3.49 4.59
CA THR A 29 19.02 3.60 5.40
C THR A 29 18.74 3.75 6.91
N ALA A 30 17.59 4.34 7.28
CA ALA A 30 17.08 4.31 8.66
C ALA A 30 16.36 2.99 9.06
N LEU A 31 15.95 2.16 8.10
CA LEU A 31 15.18 0.92 8.25
C LEU A 31 15.90 -0.35 7.69
N THR A 32 17.18 -0.29 7.26
CA THR A 32 17.81 -1.25 6.30
C THR A 32 18.24 -2.51 6.99
N ASN A 33 17.23 -3.29 7.38
CA ASN A 33 17.37 -4.68 7.72
C ASN A 33 16.21 -5.54 7.15
N MET A 34 15.42 -5.08 6.16
CA MET A 34 14.21 -5.83 5.71
C MET A 34 13.88 -5.87 4.21
N LEU A 35 13.96 -4.79 3.43
CA LEU A 35 13.29 -4.75 2.11
C LEU A 35 14.24 -4.98 0.91
N GLY A 36 13.71 -5.58 -0.16
CA GLY A 36 14.36 -5.82 -1.45
C GLY A 36 13.70 -5.04 -2.62
N PRO A 37 14.25 -5.10 -3.84
CA PRO A 37 13.90 -4.16 -4.91
C PRO A 37 12.70 -4.57 -5.79
N GLN A 38 11.99 -3.53 -6.27
CA GLN A 38 10.96 -3.50 -7.31
C GLN A 38 9.56 -4.05 -6.95
N ALA A 39 8.58 -3.15 -7.01
CA ALA A 39 7.16 -3.43 -6.84
C ALA A 39 6.36 -2.54 -7.84
N PRO A 40 5.27 -3.02 -8.46
CA PRO A 40 4.39 -2.20 -9.31
C PRO A 40 3.81 -0.95 -8.62
N ILE A 41 3.42 0.06 -9.40
CA ILE A 41 2.95 1.36 -8.88
C ILE A 41 1.76 1.23 -7.91
N ASP A 42 0.80 0.34 -8.20
CA ASP A 42 -0.37 0.05 -7.33
C ASP A 42 0.03 -0.54 -5.97
N ILE A 43 1.10 -1.33 -5.89
CA ILE A 43 1.61 -1.84 -4.61
C ILE A 43 2.49 -0.80 -3.92
N CYS A 44 3.20 0.09 -4.63
CA CYS A 44 3.86 1.26 -4.02
C CYS A 44 2.84 2.20 -3.35
N GLN A 45 1.73 2.52 -4.03
CA GLN A 45 0.63 3.30 -3.46
C GLN A 45 0.12 2.70 -2.13
N LYS A 46 -0.06 1.37 -2.11
CA LYS A 46 -0.57 0.64 -0.94
C LYS A 46 0.48 0.51 0.17
N LEU A 47 1.73 0.23 -0.18
CA LEU A 47 2.86 0.10 0.74
C LEU A 47 3.07 1.38 1.55
N ASN A 48 3.21 2.52 0.87
CA ASN A 48 3.35 3.83 1.50
C ASN A 48 2.18 4.14 2.44
N ARG A 49 0.94 3.85 2.03
CA ARG A 49 -0.25 4.04 2.89
C ARG A 49 -0.22 3.13 4.13
N TRP A 50 0.28 1.90 4.03
CA TRP A 50 0.37 0.99 5.18
C TRP A 50 1.51 1.37 6.13
N GLY A 51 2.65 1.84 5.60
CA GLY A 51 3.73 2.46 6.36
C GLY A 51 3.22 3.66 7.13
N GLU A 52 2.58 4.60 6.43
CA GLU A 52 1.91 5.79 6.95
C GLU A 52 0.99 5.49 8.13
N PHE A 53 0.00 4.62 7.94
CA PHE A 53 -0.95 4.30 8.99
C PHE A 53 -0.28 3.58 10.17
N GLY A 54 0.73 2.75 9.91
CA GLY A 54 1.51 2.05 10.94
C GLY A 54 2.29 3.03 11.82
N VAL A 55 3.04 3.96 11.22
CA VAL A 55 3.81 4.97 11.94
C VAL A 55 2.89 5.93 12.67
N CYS A 56 1.83 6.45 12.03
CA CYS A 56 0.85 7.32 12.70
C CYS A 56 0.20 6.68 13.93
N GLY A 57 -0.06 5.36 13.90
CA GLY A 57 -0.56 4.61 15.05
C GLY A 57 0.49 4.37 16.14
N PHE A 58 1.79 4.42 15.81
CA PHE A 58 2.88 4.07 16.71
C PHE A 58 3.63 5.28 17.30
N LEU A 59 3.64 6.45 16.66
CA LEU A 59 4.37 7.65 17.11
C LEU A 59 4.12 7.99 18.59
N ASN A 60 2.89 7.88 19.07
CA ASN A 60 2.51 8.19 20.45
C ASN A 60 2.89 7.09 21.47
N HIS A 61 3.48 5.99 21.03
CA HIS A 61 4.00 4.89 21.87
C HIS A 61 5.53 4.95 22.03
N LEU A 62 6.19 5.97 21.47
CA LEU A 62 7.65 6.12 21.53
C LEU A 62 8.08 7.03 22.69
N ASP A 63 8.89 6.48 23.59
CA ASP A 63 9.50 7.25 24.68
C ASP A 63 10.64 8.17 24.22
N ALA A 64 11.31 7.82 23.11
CA ALA A 64 12.41 8.59 22.54
C ALA A 64 11.92 9.60 21.48
N ARG A 65 12.01 10.89 21.82
CA ARG A 65 11.50 12.00 20.98
C ARG A 65 12.27 12.13 19.66
N GLU A 66 13.56 11.84 19.68
CA GLU A 66 14.46 11.90 18.54
C GLU A 66 14.09 10.82 17.52
N VAL A 67 13.76 9.61 17.99
CA VAL A 67 13.28 8.50 17.16
C VAL A 67 11.89 8.82 16.60
N GLY A 68 10.98 9.32 17.44
CA GLY A 68 9.66 9.78 17.00
C GLY A 68 9.74 10.87 15.93
N GLN A 69 10.68 11.80 16.04
CA GLN A 69 10.88 12.86 15.04
C GLN A 69 11.49 12.34 13.74
N ILE A 70 12.41 11.38 13.78
CA ILE A 70 12.95 10.74 12.56
C ILE A 70 11.84 9.98 11.82
N LEU A 71 11.02 9.20 12.54
CA LEU A 71 9.88 8.50 11.93
C LEU A 71 8.81 9.47 11.41
N LEU A 72 8.58 10.61 12.09
CA LEU A 72 7.67 11.63 11.58
C LEU A 72 8.22 12.26 10.28
N GLN A 73 9.53 12.48 10.18
CA GLN A 73 10.14 13.00 8.96
C GLN A 73 10.08 12.02 7.79
N SER A 74 10.36 10.72 8.01
CA SER A 74 10.21 9.72 6.95
C SER A 74 8.75 9.62 6.50
N ILE A 75 7.80 9.58 7.45
CA ILE A 75 6.40 9.38 7.11
C ILE A 75 5.75 10.57 6.40
N THR A 76 6.14 11.81 6.74
CA THR A 76 5.71 12.99 5.97
C THR A 76 6.27 13.03 4.54
N THR A 77 7.27 12.20 4.22
CA THR A 77 7.79 11.99 2.87
C THR A 77 7.08 10.83 2.18
N GLU A 78 6.89 9.69 2.84
CA GLU A 78 6.07 8.57 2.33
C GLU A 78 4.65 9.01 1.94
N ALA A 79 4.02 9.88 2.75
CA ALA A 79 2.72 10.50 2.49
C ALA A 79 2.69 11.28 1.16
N ARG A 80 3.75 12.02 0.84
CA ARG A 80 3.85 12.79 -0.42
C ARG A 80 3.99 11.85 -1.61
N GLN A 81 4.82 10.83 -1.49
CA GLN A 81 4.95 9.79 -2.52
C GLN A 81 3.63 9.05 -2.74
N GLN A 82 2.87 8.77 -1.67
CA GLN A 82 1.52 8.19 -1.74
C GLN A 82 0.60 9.01 -2.66
N MET A 83 0.64 10.35 -2.55
CA MET A 83 -0.10 11.26 -3.44
C MET A 83 0.41 11.21 -4.89
N ILE A 84 1.72 11.15 -5.13
CA ILE A 84 2.31 11.03 -6.48
C ILE A 84 1.92 9.71 -7.15
N PHE A 85 2.01 8.58 -6.44
CA PHE A 85 1.60 7.28 -6.99
C PHE A 85 0.12 7.28 -7.40
N ARG A 86 -0.75 7.94 -6.61
CA ARG A 86 -2.16 8.12 -6.98
C ARG A 86 -2.34 8.94 -8.27
N GLN A 87 -1.51 9.97 -8.49
CA GLN A 87 -1.54 10.72 -9.75
C GLN A 87 -1.08 9.87 -10.93
N PHE A 88 -0.05 9.03 -10.77
CA PHE A 88 0.37 8.07 -11.81
C PHE A 88 -0.69 7.00 -12.11
N GLU A 89 -1.59 6.69 -11.17
CA GLU A 89 -2.76 5.83 -11.38
C GLU A 89 -4.01 6.56 -11.94
N GLY A 90 -3.91 7.86 -12.22
CA GLY A 90 -5.03 8.70 -12.64
C GLY A 90 -6.12 8.84 -11.56
N LEU A 91 -5.74 8.81 -10.28
CA LEU A 91 -6.64 8.93 -9.12
C LEU A 91 -6.52 10.30 -8.45
N PHE A 92 -7.62 10.73 -7.82
CA PHE A 92 -7.61 11.95 -7.01
C PHE A 92 -6.58 11.85 -5.87
N LEU A 93 -5.68 12.84 -5.79
CA LEU A 93 -4.45 12.73 -5.00
C LEU A 93 -4.64 12.83 -3.48
N MET A 94 -5.69 13.50 -3.00
CA MET A 94 -5.97 13.72 -1.56
C MET A 94 -7.32 13.09 -1.16
N PRO A 95 -7.40 11.76 -0.99
CA PRO A 95 -8.67 11.05 -0.79
C PRO A 95 -9.25 11.15 0.64
N VAL A 96 -8.51 11.71 1.60
CA VAL A 96 -8.85 11.75 3.03
C VAL A 96 -8.54 13.12 3.63
N TRP A 97 -9.13 13.41 4.80
CA TRP A 97 -8.94 14.68 5.54
C TRP A 97 -7.90 14.61 6.66
N PHE A 98 -7.68 13.41 7.19
CA PHE A 98 -6.68 13.09 8.21
C PHE A 98 -6.12 11.71 7.87
N GLU A 99 -4.95 11.35 8.38
CA GLU A 99 -4.45 9.98 8.28
C GLU A 99 -4.87 9.14 9.49
N VAL A 100 -5.14 7.85 9.26
CA VAL A 100 -5.60 6.95 10.32
C VAL A 100 -4.43 6.16 10.88
N GLY A 101 -4.28 6.13 12.21
CA GLY A 101 -3.34 5.24 12.88
C GLY A 101 -3.88 3.82 12.98
N ILE A 102 -3.09 2.80 12.59
CA ILE A 102 -3.42 1.39 12.80
C ILE A 102 -2.44 0.71 13.78
N PRO A 103 -2.85 -0.34 14.50
CA PRO A 103 -1.95 -1.11 15.35
C PRO A 103 -0.76 -1.69 14.57
N GLN A 104 0.41 -1.78 15.21
CA GLN A 104 1.62 -2.34 14.61
C GLN A 104 1.44 -3.80 14.12
N SER A 105 0.61 -4.60 14.79
CA SER A 105 0.25 -5.95 14.31
C SER A 105 -0.51 -5.94 12.98
N TRP A 106 -1.33 -4.92 12.71
CA TRP A 106 -2.05 -4.77 11.45
C TRP A 106 -1.09 -4.31 10.35
N ALA A 107 -0.29 -3.27 10.61
CA ALA A 107 0.73 -2.80 9.67
C ALA A 107 1.71 -3.92 9.30
N TRP A 108 2.21 -4.67 10.28
CA TRP A 108 3.10 -5.81 10.07
C TRP A 108 2.45 -6.95 9.29
N THR A 109 1.15 -7.20 9.46
CA THR A 109 0.41 -8.20 8.68
C THR A 109 0.28 -7.84 7.21
N LEU A 110 0.18 -6.54 6.90
CA LEU A 110 0.13 -6.03 5.53
C LEU A 110 1.52 -6.01 4.87
N LEU A 111 2.57 -5.70 5.65
CA LEU A 111 3.94 -5.60 5.14
C LEU A 111 4.64 -6.96 5.00
N ALA A 112 4.57 -7.83 6.02
CA ALA A 112 5.34 -9.07 6.09
C ALA A 112 5.27 -9.98 4.85
N PRO A 113 4.13 -10.16 4.16
CA PRO A 113 4.05 -10.99 2.94
C PRO A 113 4.96 -10.53 1.79
N TYR A 114 5.42 -9.27 1.79
CA TYR A 114 6.28 -8.70 0.76
C TYR A 114 7.77 -8.70 1.13
N ILE A 115 8.13 -9.18 2.33
CA ILE A 115 9.50 -9.23 2.82
C ILE A 115 10.12 -10.58 2.48
N SER A 116 11.09 -10.60 1.58
CA SER A 116 11.77 -11.83 1.14
C SER A 116 12.81 -12.33 2.17
N SER A 117 13.66 -11.45 2.69
CA SER A 117 14.73 -11.79 3.63
C SER A 117 15.14 -10.61 4.52
N CYS A 118 15.82 -10.90 5.62
CA CYS A 118 16.50 -9.91 6.47
C CYS A 118 18.00 -10.22 6.52
N PRO A 119 18.89 -9.26 6.82
CA PRO A 119 20.26 -9.53 7.21
C PRO A 119 20.34 -10.48 8.41
N ALA A 120 21.46 -11.18 8.51
CA ALA A 120 21.74 -12.06 9.62
C ALA A 120 21.78 -11.31 10.96
N ASN A 121 21.50 -12.03 12.06
CA ASN A 121 21.54 -11.53 13.44
C ASN A 121 20.53 -10.43 13.80
N GLN A 122 19.47 -10.23 12.98
CA GLN A 122 18.37 -9.34 13.35
C GLN A 122 17.38 -10.01 14.33
N THR A 123 16.82 -9.24 15.26
CA THR A 123 15.78 -9.73 16.18
C THR A 123 14.44 -9.91 15.45
N ARG A 124 13.71 -10.97 15.80
CA ARG A 124 12.36 -11.21 15.30
C ARG A 124 11.37 -10.25 15.98
N LEU A 125 10.49 -9.64 15.21
CA LEU A 125 9.45 -8.74 15.73
C LEU A 125 8.40 -9.55 16.51
N ALA A 126 7.95 -9.00 17.64
CA ALA A 126 7.06 -9.69 18.59
C ALA A 126 5.56 -9.61 18.21
N TRP A 127 5.22 -8.98 17.09
CA TRP A 127 3.82 -8.77 16.70
C TRP A 127 3.17 -10.02 16.14
N GLN A 128 1.92 -10.28 16.55
CA GLN A 128 1.09 -11.32 15.96
C GLN A 128 0.68 -10.92 14.54
N ASN A 129 0.76 -11.88 13.61
CA ASN A 129 0.20 -11.75 12.28
C ASN A 129 -1.17 -12.48 12.21
N PRO A 130 -2.32 -11.78 12.33
CA PRO A 130 -3.61 -12.34 11.93
C PRO A 130 -3.62 -12.85 10.48
N PRO A 131 -4.52 -13.78 10.11
CA PRO A 131 -4.79 -14.10 8.71
C PRO A 131 -5.28 -12.86 7.95
N ALA A 132 -4.99 -12.77 6.66
CA ALA A 132 -5.36 -11.61 5.85
C ALA A 132 -6.87 -11.60 5.52
N LEU A 133 -7.47 -10.41 5.56
CA LEU A 133 -8.80 -10.15 4.99
C LEU A 133 -8.65 -9.74 3.53
N ARG A 134 -9.22 -10.52 2.62
CA ARG A 134 -9.23 -10.27 1.18
C ARG A 134 -10.54 -9.62 0.76
N VAL A 135 -10.46 -8.51 0.05
CA VAL A 135 -11.59 -7.91 -0.65
C VAL A 135 -11.64 -8.52 -2.04
N LEU A 136 -12.50 -9.54 -2.24
CA LEU A 136 -12.55 -10.32 -3.47
C LEU A 136 -12.94 -9.48 -4.69
N ASN A 137 -13.77 -8.44 -4.51
CA ASN A 137 -14.15 -7.51 -5.57
C ASN A 137 -13.49 -6.12 -5.39
N GLN A 138 -12.26 -6.06 -4.87
CA GLN A 138 -11.50 -4.83 -4.77
C GLN A 138 -11.39 -4.15 -6.14
N PRO A 139 -11.90 -2.92 -6.33
CA PRO A 139 -11.77 -2.25 -7.61
C PRO A 139 -10.30 -1.94 -7.91
N SER A 140 -9.91 -2.19 -9.16
CA SER A 140 -8.53 -2.03 -9.63
C SER A 140 -8.37 -0.73 -10.44
N PRO A 141 -7.43 0.17 -10.08
CA PRO A 141 -7.09 1.31 -10.92
C PRO A 141 -6.47 0.86 -12.26
N ALA A 142 -5.76 -0.27 -12.28
CA ALA A 142 -5.17 -0.83 -13.49
C ALA A 142 -6.19 -1.39 -14.52
N ARG A 143 -7.51 -1.17 -14.38
CA ARG A 143 -8.55 -1.57 -15.36
C ARG A 143 -9.39 -0.38 -15.84
N VAL A 144 -9.72 -0.36 -17.14
CA VAL A 144 -10.69 0.58 -17.74
C VAL A 144 -12.02 0.57 -16.97
N ARG A 145 -12.54 -0.63 -16.73
CA ARG A 145 -13.75 -0.88 -15.95
C ARG A 145 -13.38 -1.34 -14.54
N GLY A 146 -12.66 -0.52 -13.78
CA GLY A 146 -12.12 -0.88 -12.46
C GLY A 146 -13.11 -1.48 -11.46
N LYS A 147 -14.40 -1.10 -11.52
CA LYS A 147 -15.49 -1.67 -10.72
C LYS A 147 -15.84 -3.14 -11.02
N GLN A 148 -15.40 -3.67 -12.16
CA GLN A 148 -15.59 -5.07 -12.57
C GLN A 148 -14.43 -5.98 -12.11
N ALA A 149 -13.47 -5.42 -11.37
CA ALA A 149 -12.34 -6.20 -10.88
C ALA A 149 -12.77 -7.28 -9.87
N TYR A 150 -12.22 -8.48 -10.04
CA TYR A 150 -12.50 -9.63 -9.17
C TYR A 150 -11.26 -10.51 -9.02
N ASN A 151 -10.82 -10.66 -7.77
CA ASN A 151 -9.71 -11.48 -7.30
C ASN A 151 -8.40 -11.31 -8.11
N GLU A 152 -8.04 -10.06 -8.40
CA GLU A 152 -6.88 -9.70 -9.21
C GLU A 152 -6.06 -8.56 -8.58
N THR A 153 -4.79 -8.50 -8.96
CA THR A 153 -3.83 -7.46 -8.56
C THR A 153 -3.20 -6.73 -9.74
N THR A 154 -3.27 -7.29 -10.95
CA THR A 154 -2.74 -6.71 -12.20
C THR A 154 -3.84 -6.58 -13.24
N GLY A 155 -4.21 -5.34 -13.57
CA GLY A 155 -5.14 -5.03 -14.64
C GLY A 155 -4.44 -4.69 -15.96
N GLY A 156 -5.22 -4.58 -17.05
CA GLY A 156 -4.72 -4.31 -18.40
C GLY A 156 -5.21 -2.98 -19.02
N CYS A 157 -5.22 -1.88 -18.25
CA CYS A 157 -5.64 -0.55 -18.74
C CYS A 157 -4.51 0.27 -19.39
N LEU A 158 -3.30 -0.29 -19.53
CA LEU A 158 -2.19 0.41 -20.13
C LEU A 158 -2.43 0.56 -21.66
N ASN A 159 -2.26 1.76 -22.22
CA ASN A 159 -2.38 2.08 -23.66
C ASN A 159 -3.79 2.05 -24.28
N THR A 160 -4.84 2.43 -23.53
CA THR A 160 -6.17 2.65 -24.13
C THR A 160 -6.33 4.07 -24.68
N HIS A 161 -6.32 4.19 -26.02
CA HIS A 161 -6.50 5.48 -26.72
C HIS A 161 -7.97 5.94 -26.84
N THR A 162 -8.90 5.28 -26.15
CA THR A 162 -10.34 5.57 -26.23
C THR A 162 -10.70 6.74 -25.32
N VAL A 163 -11.27 7.81 -25.90
CA VAL A 163 -11.67 9.01 -25.13
C VAL A 163 -12.69 8.65 -24.04
N GLY A 164 -12.35 8.92 -22.78
CA GLY A 164 -13.17 8.57 -21.61
C GLY A 164 -12.89 7.18 -21.00
N GLU A 165 -12.09 6.35 -21.67
CA GLU A 165 -11.60 5.07 -21.15
C GLU A 165 -10.06 5.13 -21.10
N ASN A 166 -9.52 5.79 -20.08
CA ASN A 166 -8.08 5.97 -19.88
C ASN A 166 -7.66 5.73 -18.41
N CYS A 167 -6.42 5.26 -18.21
CA CYS A 167 -5.73 5.12 -16.92
C CYS A 167 -4.34 5.77 -16.90
N ASP A 168 -4.00 6.58 -17.91
CA ASP A 168 -2.76 7.39 -17.93
C ASP A 168 -2.65 8.29 -16.69
N PRO A 169 -1.42 8.69 -16.31
CA PRO A 169 -1.17 9.67 -15.25
C PRO A 169 -2.02 10.94 -15.37
N ALA A 170 -2.70 11.32 -14.28
CA ALA A 170 -3.54 12.52 -14.25
C ALA A 170 -3.54 13.20 -12.87
N ILE A 171 -3.28 14.51 -12.87
CA ILE A 171 -3.19 15.32 -11.65
C ILE A 171 -4.56 15.71 -11.08
N TRP A 172 -5.52 16.05 -11.95
CA TRP A 172 -6.77 16.72 -11.57
C TRP A 172 -8.05 16.16 -12.20
N HIS A 173 -7.93 15.15 -13.07
CA HIS A 173 -9.08 14.58 -13.75
C HIS A 173 -9.59 13.35 -13.03
N ASN A 174 -10.84 13.40 -12.58
CA ASN A 174 -11.55 12.20 -12.17
C ASN A 174 -11.75 11.28 -13.37
N ARG A 175 -11.55 9.98 -13.16
CA ARG A 175 -11.81 8.96 -14.17
C ARG A 175 -13.28 8.97 -14.58
N ALA A 176 -13.55 9.02 -15.87
CA ALA A 176 -14.91 9.08 -16.40
C ALA A 176 -15.75 7.81 -16.08
N ASN A 177 -15.10 6.67 -15.79
CA ASN A 177 -15.72 5.50 -15.18
C ASN A 177 -15.22 5.34 -13.73
N PRO A 178 -16.04 5.66 -12.71
CA PRO A 178 -15.64 5.54 -11.31
C PRO A 178 -15.27 4.11 -10.89
N LEU A 179 -14.28 4.00 -10.00
CA LEU A 179 -13.84 2.72 -9.43
C LEU A 179 -14.90 2.04 -8.53
N SER A 180 -15.79 2.81 -7.94
CA SER A 180 -16.86 2.30 -7.08
C SER A 180 -18.10 3.18 -7.16
N TYR A 181 -19.19 2.74 -6.52
CA TYR A 181 -20.48 3.42 -6.49
C TYR A 181 -21.19 3.20 -5.14
N PRO A 182 -22.09 4.10 -4.71
CA PRO A 182 -22.87 3.91 -3.49
C PRO A 182 -23.70 2.63 -3.53
N GLY A 183 -23.82 1.93 -2.39
CA GLY A 183 -24.60 0.68 -2.30
C GLY A 183 -23.94 -0.54 -2.95
N ARG A 184 -22.68 -0.45 -3.40
CA ARG A 184 -21.94 -1.61 -3.91
C ARG A 184 -21.70 -2.65 -2.81
N GLU A 185 -22.12 -3.88 -3.07
CA GLU A 185 -21.79 -5.03 -2.22
C GLU A 185 -20.28 -5.30 -2.24
N VAL A 186 -19.69 -5.59 -1.08
CA VAL A 186 -18.27 -5.88 -0.93
C VAL A 186 -18.12 -7.34 -0.49
N TYR A 187 -17.42 -8.12 -1.29
CA TYR A 187 -17.19 -9.54 -1.01
C TYR A 187 -15.88 -9.71 -0.25
N LEU A 188 -15.95 -10.38 0.89
CA LEU A 188 -14.88 -10.47 1.88
C LEU A 188 -14.60 -11.94 2.22
N GLU A 189 -13.32 -12.30 2.20
CA GLU A 189 -12.85 -13.65 2.54
C GLU A 189 -11.64 -13.55 3.48
N TRP A 190 -11.63 -14.34 4.55
CA TRP A 190 -10.47 -14.46 5.42
C TRP A 190 -9.60 -15.64 4.98
N ASP A 191 -8.29 -15.42 4.85
CA ASP A 191 -7.31 -16.50 4.76
C ASP A 191 -7.40 -17.41 6.00
N LYS A 192 -7.03 -18.69 5.85
CA LYS A 192 -6.91 -19.61 6.99
C LYS A 192 -5.65 -19.30 7.83
N PRO A 193 -5.69 -19.53 9.17
CA PRO A 193 -4.47 -19.50 9.98
C PRO A 193 -3.52 -20.64 9.59
N GLY A 194 -2.24 -20.51 9.97
CA GLY A 194 -1.18 -21.48 9.68
C GLY A 194 -0.37 -21.17 8.42
N ARG A 195 -0.63 -20.06 7.72
CA ARG A 195 0.12 -19.65 6.53
C ARG A 195 1.48 -19.09 6.91
N MET A 196 2.55 -19.61 6.33
CA MET A 196 3.89 -19.03 6.48
C MET A 196 4.03 -17.75 5.64
N ILE A 197 4.59 -16.70 6.23
CA ILE A 197 4.84 -15.38 5.63
C ILE A 197 6.11 -14.75 6.22
N GLY A 198 6.51 -13.58 5.71
CA GLY A 198 7.65 -12.84 6.24
C GLY A 198 9.00 -13.33 5.72
N PRO A 199 10.09 -12.66 6.14
CA PRO A 199 11.43 -12.95 5.67
C PRO A 199 11.78 -14.42 5.94
N ASN A 200 12.24 -15.13 4.91
CA ASN A 200 12.53 -16.56 4.94
C ASN A 200 11.38 -17.45 5.51
N ASN A 201 10.11 -17.04 5.33
CA ASN A 201 8.93 -17.75 5.87
C ASN A 201 8.91 -17.88 7.41
N SER A 202 9.58 -16.97 8.14
CA SER A 202 9.79 -17.05 9.59
C SER A 202 8.58 -16.70 10.47
N TYR A 203 7.46 -16.25 9.90
CA TYR A 203 6.22 -15.94 10.63
C TYR A 203 5.09 -16.85 10.17
N VAL A 204 4.17 -17.17 11.09
CA VAL A 204 3.00 -18.02 10.82
C VAL A 204 1.75 -17.24 11.19
N THR A 205 0.78 -17.16 10.29
CA THR A 205 -0.49 -16.48 10.57
C THR A 205 -1.27 -17.20 11.67
N SER A 206 -1.81 -16.45 12.62
CA SER A 206 -2.54 -17.02 13.76
C SER A 206 -3.60 -16.06 14.27
N THR A 207 -4.73 -16.60 14.74
CA THR A 207 -5.80 -15.82 15.35
C THR A 207 -6.24 -16.49 16.65
N SER A 208 -6.56 -15.68 17.65
CA SER A 208 -7.27 -16.09 18.88
C SER A 208 -8.76 -15.71 18.84
N ALA A 209 -9.20 -15.00 17.80
CA ALA A 209 -10.61 -14.69 17.59
C ALA A 209 -11.36 -15.88 16.98
N GLY A 210 -12.62 -16.05 17.39
CA GLY A 210 -13.57 -16.97 16.75
C GLY A 210 -14.13 -16.43 15.44
N ASP A 211 -15.23 -17.01 14.97
CA ASP A 211 -15.81 -16.70 13.66
C ASP A 211 -16.14 -15.20 13.49
N PRO A 212 -15.74 -14.58 12.36
CA PRO A 212 -15.91 -13.16 12.12
C PRO A 212 -17.39 -12.81 11.89
N LYS A 213 -17.93 -11.92 12.74
CA LYS A 213 -19.34 -11.45 12.66
C LYS A 213 -19.50 -10.04 12.09
N PHE A 214 -18.45 -9.23 12.19
CA PHE A 214 -18.47 -7.81 11.84
C PHE A 214 -17.16 -7.43 11.15
N VAL A 215 -17.21 -6.38 10.33
CA VAL A 215 -16.04 -5.81 9.65
C VAL A 215 -16.01 -4.32 9.94
N ALA A 216 -14.85 -3.85 10.42
CA ALA A 216 -14.62 -2.44 10.71
C ALA A 216 -13.85 -1.78 9.56
N TRP A 217 -14.39 -0.68 9.04
CA TRP A 217 -13.69 0.17 8.07
C TRP A 217 -12.87 1.21 8.84
N ALA A 218 -11.59 0.93 9.04
CA ALA A 218 -10.65 1.89 9.62
C ALA A 218 -10.41 3.03 8.62
N ARG A 219 -11.19 4.11 8.77
CA ARG A 219 -11.02 5.37 8.05
C ARG A 219 -11.06 6.54 9.02
N SER A 220 -10.33 7.58 8.66
CA SER A 220 -10.46 8.93 9.18
C SER A 220 -11.63 9.65 8.47
N SER A 221 -12.69 9.92 9.21
CA SER A 221 -13.71 10.91 8.83
C SER A 221 -14.12 11.70 10.06
N MET A 222 -14.20 13.03 9.93
CA MET A 222 -15.03 13.85 10.82
C MET A 222 -16.50 13.41 10.75
#